data_AF-B8BZZ5-F1
#
_entry.id   AF-B8BZZ5-F1
#
_cell.length_a   1.000
_cell.length_b   1.000
_cell.length_c   1.000
_cell.angle_alpha   90.00
_cell.angle_beta   90.00
_cell.angle_gamma   90.00
#
_symmetry.space_group_name_H-M   'P 1'
#
loop_
_entity.id
_entity.type
_entity.pdbx_description
1 polymer ?
#
loop_
_entity_poly.entity_id
_entity_poly.type
_entity_poly.pdbx_seq_one_letter_code
_entity_poly.pdbx_strand_id
1 'polypeptide(L)'
;MAHMFGTEVYATIGGLEWSEPFSVMASGAESRKKFAQKCAKLITTYEFDGIDIDWEFPSTPEDMSNYSLLLFEVRQALDIIGTEAQATKSYGLTATLPCSQESLDNIDVLYLDTVLSEFNLMTIDFHGGWEPTVGANAPLYNQDGELGIASVDSCINAFVDKGASKGKINIGLPFYGRSFGGATHIGDECSSNWEGDCSDIFTWPGEHGVPEYHEIHKKLPEMTAELDTTSKTQLAYNEHGVLSYDDERSICLKAQYAMNNRLNGFLIFDLGESSIKKEVKPAMEVANDSTTIVDPEQTVQSFEYTCGFGEGDASARCNTSELEETTCETGQCPSGMICFLTLCNKPKPSEPQVINSFINAAGEFAKPKPKAKPLRKPQLPPGGAVAPEIVLPQNADMMFSCGLNFQHAETCGVLCPNGLEDCPPGQFCFWLECKDDPVTASLSSLTAGGPMVSTFQCGSTRDEAMTCSEECGASWQCTEGKDCYNVQCPL
;
A
#
# COMPACT_ATOMS: atom_id res chain seq x y z
N MET A 1 10.03 -11.69 16.49
CA MET A 1 11.11 -10.69 16.77
C MET A 1 10.69 -9.33 16.27
N ALA A 2 10.21 -9.19 15.02
CA ALA A 2 9.61 -7.97 14.49
C ALA A 2 8.56 -7.33 15.42
N HIS A 3 7.58 -8.12 15.89
CA HIS A 3 6.55 -7.62 16.82
C HIS A 3 7.09 -7.00 18.11
N MET A 4 8.29 -7.37 18.58
CA MET A 4 8.89 -6.77 19.78
C MET A 4 9.27 -5.30 19.57
N PHE A 5 9.40 -4.87 18.32
CA PHE A 5 9.71 -3.50 17.91
C PHE A 5 8.48 -2.77 17.34
N GLY A 6 7.28 -3.35 17.47
CA GLY A 6 6.05 -2.77 16.92
C GLY A 6 5.93 -2.88 15.40
N THR A 7 6.77 -3.71 14.75
CA THR A 7 6.73 -3.93 13.31
C THR A 7 5.72 -5.02 12.97
N GLU A 8 4.84 -4.73 12.01
CA GLU A 8 3.90 -5.69 11.44
C GLU A 8 4.61 -6.64 10.46
N VAL A 9 4.12 -7.88 10.37
CA VAL A 9 4.67 -8.89 9.45
C VAL A 9 3.56 -9.43 8.57
N TYR A 10 3.75 -9.34 7.26
CA TYR A 10 2.80 -9.81 6.26
C TYR A 10 3.34 -11.08 5.61
N ALA A 11 2.43 -11.98 5.22
CA ALA A 11 2.78 -13.10 4.36
C ALA A 11 2.44 -12.75 2.91
N THR A 12 3.48 -12.62 2.07
CA THR A 12 3.31 -12.47 0.62
C THR A 12 3.08 -13.83 -0.03
N ILE A 13 2.13 -13.88 -0.96
CA ILE A 13 1.78 -15.08 -1.72
C ILE A 13 1.84 -14.71 -3.21
N GLY A 14 2.70 -15.41 -3.95
CA GLY A 14 2.93 -15.16 -5.36
C GLY A 14 4.38 -14.78 -5.66
N GLY A 15 4.55 -13.69 -6.40
CA GLY A 15 5.80 -13.26 -7.01
C GLY A 15 5.95 -13.81 -8.43
N LEU A 16 6.91 -13.26 -9.17
CA LEU A 16 7.22 -13.58 -10.56
C LEU A 16 7.23 -15.11 -10.85
N GLU A 17 7.87 -15.91 -10.00
CA GLU A 17 8.02 -17.35 -10.22
C GLU A 17 6.77 -18.18 -9.87
N TRP A 18 5.90 -17.67 -8.99
CA TRP A 18 4.82 -18.46 -8.38
C TRP A 18 3.42 -17.99 -8.78
N SER A 19 3.33 -17.18 -9.84
CA SER A 19 2.09 -16.56 -10.27
C SER A 19 1.24 -17.40 -11.24
N GLU A 20 1.82 -18.41 -11.90
CA GLU A 20 1.12 -19.28 -12.86
C GLU A 20 -0.19 -19.91 -12.32
N PRO A 21 -0.25 -20.40 -11.07
CA PRO A 21 -1.46 -21.04 -10.55
C PRO A 21 -2.63 -20.09 -10.27
N PHE A 22 -2.41 -18.76 -10.22
CA PHE A 22 -3.44 -17.83 -9.78
C PHE A 22 -4.66 -17.81 -10.69
N SER A 23 -4.48 -17.80 -12.01
CA SER A 23 -5.61 -17.71 -12.96
C SER A 23 -6.61 -18.84 -12.75
N VAL A 24 -6.12 -20.09 -12.70
CA VAL A 24 -6.97 -21.27 -12.46
C VAL A 24 -7.60 -21.21 -11.08
N MET A 25 -6.83 -20.83 -10.05
CA MET A 25 -7.33 -20.75 -8.68
C MET A 25 -8.42 -19.68 -8.52
N ALA A 26 -8.23 -18.52 -9.13
CA ALA A 26 -9.12 -17.37 -9.02
C ALA A 26 -10.41 -17.54 -9.85
N SER A 27 -10.41 -18.39 -10.88
CA SER A 27 -11.57 -18.60 -11.77
C SER A 27 -12.83 -19.12 -11.08
N GLY A 28 -12.70 -19.85 -9.98
CA GLY A 28 -13.82 -20.49 -9.27
C GLY A 28 -14.16 -19.84 -7.93
N ALA A 29 -15.44 -19.60 -7.66
CA ALA A 29 -15.89 -19.06 -6.36
C ALA A 29 -15.53 -19.99 -5.18
N GLU A 30 -15.60 -21.31 -5.36
CA GLU A 30 -15.22 -22.26 -4.30
C GLU A 30 -13.70 -22.26 -4.05
N SER A 31 -12.89 -22.16 -5.12
CA SER A 31 -11.43 -22.15 -5.01
C SER A 31 -10.92 -20.85 -4.39
N ARG A 32 -11.48 -19.69 -4.78
CA ARG A 32 -11.19 -18.40 -4.13
C ARG A 32 -11.53 -18.42 -2.65
N LYS A 33 -12.70 -18.93 -2.27
CA LYS A 33 -13.12 -18.98 -0.86
C LYS A 33 -12.19 -19.88 -0.05
N LYS A 34 -11.79 -21.01 -0.63
CA LYS A 34 -10.82 -21.91 -0.01
C LYS A 34 -9.45 -21.25 0.13
N PHE A 35 -9.00 -20.49 -0.87
CA PHE A 35 -7.76 -19.72 -0.80
C PHE A 35 -7.81 -18.65 0.30
N ALA A 36 -8.88 -17.86 0.36
CA ALA A 36 -9.10 -16.85 1.40
C ALA A 36 -9.06 -17.46 2.82
N GLN A 37 -9.71 -18.61 3.02
CA GLN A 37 -9.64 -19.35 4.28
C GLN A 37 -8.23 -19.84 4.62
N LYS A 38 -7.40 -20.17 3.63
CA LYS A 38 -5.99 -20.53 3.84
C LYS A 38 -5.16 -19.32 4.22
N CYS A 39 -5.42 -18.15 3.64
CA CYS A 39 -4.78 -16.89 4.02
C CYS A 39 -5.08 -16.53 5.49
N ALA A 40 -6.35 -16.55 5.89
CA ALA A 40 -6.74 -16.36 7.28
C ALA A 40 -6.11 -17.40 8.24
N LYS A 41 -5.95 -18.64 7.75
CA LYS A 41 -5.24 -19.68 8.51
C LYS A 41 -3.74 -19.40 8.65
N LEU A 42 -3.07 -18.81 7.66
CA LEU A 42 -1.66 -18.42 7.77
C LEU A 42 -1.48 -17.41 8.91
N ILE A 43 -2.31 -16.38 8.94
CA ILE A 43 -2.34 -15.38 10.03
C ILE A 43 -2.50 -16.06 11.39
N THR A 44 -3.55 -16.84 11.58
CA THR A 44 -3.84 -17.44 12.89
C THR A 44 -2.84 -18.53 13.32
N THR A 45 -2.10 -19.12 12.36
CA THR A 45 -1.10 -20.16 12.65
C THR A 45 0.27 -19.59 12.97
N TYR A 46 0.67 -18.53 12.26
CA TYR A 46 2.02 -17.97 12.31
C TYR A 46 2.08 -16.55 12.88
N GLU A 47 0.95 -16.02 13.33
CA GLU A 47 0.81 -14.70 13.96
C GLU A 47 1.18 -13.54 13.03
N PHE A 48 0.93 -13.68 11.72
CA PHE A 48 1.05 -12.56 10.78
C PHE A 48 0.00 -11.47 11.05
N ASP A 49 0.31 -10.24 10.67
CA ASP A 49 -0.56 -9.06 10.80
C ASP A 49 -1.35 -8.77 9.53
N GLY A 50 -0.97 -9.39 8.42
CA GLY A 50 -1.71 -9.27 7.17
C GLY A 50 -1.23 -10.24 6.09
N ILE A 51 -1.85 -10.09 4.93
CA ILE A 51 -1.56 -10.86 3.72
C ILE A 51 -1.25 -9.87 2.60
N ASP A 52 -0.22 -10.19 1.83
CA ASP A 52 0.11 -9.48 0.59
C ASP A 52 -0.10 -10.45 -0.59
N ILE A 53 -0.86 -10.01 -1.59
CA ILE A 53 -1.10 -10.80 -2.81
C ILE A 53 -0.27 -10.22 -3.95
N ASP A 54 0.68 -11.03 -4.43
CA ASP A 54 1.64 -10.67 -5.45
C ASP A 54 1.41 -11.52 -6.70
N TRP A 55 0.30 -11.29 -7.40
CA TRP A 55 0.03 -11.97 -8.66
C TRP A 55 0.65 -11.16 -9.80
N GLU A 56 1.73 -11.70 -10.39
CA GLU A 56 2.51 -11.10 -11.47
C GLU A 56 2.30 -11.79 -12.83
N PHE A 57 1.47 -11.27 -13.74
CA PHE A 57 0.33 -10.40 -13.50
C PHE A 57 -0.94 -11.06 -14.05
N PRO A 58 -2.13 -10.76 -13.48
CA PRO A 58 -3.38 -11.08 -14.17
C PRO A 58 -3.37 -10.42 -15.55
N SER A 59 -3.63 -11.20 -16.61
CA SER A 59 -3.36 -10.80 -17.99
C SER A 59 -4.61 -10.77 -18.88
N THR A 60 -5.74 -11.26 -18.38
CA THR A 60 -7.01 -11.26 -19.10
C THR A 60 -8.09 -10.47 -18.35
N PRO A 61 -9.11 -9.93 -19.04
CA PRO A 61 -10.24 -9.30 -18.36
C PRO A 61 -10.95 -10.23 -17.37
N GLU A 62 -10.95 -11.54 -17.64
CA GLU A 62 -11.48 -12.56 -16.73
C GLU A 62 -10.60 -12.71 -15.48
N ASP A 63 -9.28 -12.80 -15.64
CA ASP A 63 -8.35 -12.83 -14.50
C ASP A 63 -8.52 -11.63 -13.59
N MET A 64 -8.77 -10.46 -14.15
CA MET A 64 -8.89 -9.22 -13.38
C MET A 64 -10.19 -9.10 -12.60
N SER A 65 -11.31 -9.50 -13.22
CA SER A 65 -12.57 -9.68 -12.50
C SER A 65 -12.43 -10.70 -11.38
N ASN A 66 -11.77 -11.83 -11.66
CA ASN A 66 -11.50 -12.86 -10.68
C ASN A 66 -10.53 -12.41 -9.59
N TYR A 67 -9.57 -11.54 -9.90
CA TYR A 67 -8.62 -10.99 -8.95
C TYR A 67 -9.31 -10.04 -7.96
N SER A 68 -10.20 -9.19 -8.45
CA SER A 68 -11.05 -8.33 -7.60
C SER A 68 -11.91 -9.16 -6.65
N LEU A 69 -12.54 -10.21 -7.17
CA LEU A 69 -13.32 -11.15 -6.34
C LEU A 69 -12.45 -11.91 -5.33
N LEU A 70 -11.24 -12.29 -5.72
CA LEU A 70 -10.28 -12.96 -4.84
C LEU A 70 -9.89 -12.06 -3.67
N LEU A 71 -9.48 -10.82 -3.94
CA LEU A 71 -9.10 -9.85 -2.92
C LEU A 71 -10.26 -9.57 -1.96
N PHE A 72 -11.47 -9.43 -2.48
CA PHE A 72 -12.67 -9.27 -1.66
C PHE A 72 -12.95 -10.47 -0.75
N GLU A 73 -12.81 -11.70 -1.26
CA GLU A 73 -12.98 -12.91 -0.47
C GLU A 73 -11.88 -13.05 0.61
N VAL A 74 -10.64 -12.67 0.30
CA VAL A 74 -9.56 -12.59 1.28
C VAL A 74 -9.88 -11.56 2.37
N ARG A 75 -10.25 -10.32 2.01
CA ARG A 75 -10.65 -9.27 2.95
C ARG A 75 -11.74 -9.74 3.91
N GLN A 76 -12.81 -10.36 3.40
CA GLN A 76 -13.86 -10.92 4.24
C GLN A 76 -13.35 -11.99 5.21
N ALA A 77 -12.48 -12.89 4.75
CA ALA A 77 -11.91 -13.92 5.62
C ALA A 77 -11.03 -13.32 6.72
N LEU A 78 -10.31 -12.23 6.42
CA LEU A 78 -9.50 -11.48 7.39
C LEU A 78 -10.38 -10.74 8.42
N ASP A 79 -11.48 -10.13 7.98
CA ASP A 79 -12.43 -9.44 8.87
C ASP A 79 -13.08 -10.41 9.85
N ILE A 80 -13.47 -11.60 9.38
CA ILE A 80 -14.04 -12.65 10.23
C ILE A 80 -13.07 -12.99 11.37
N ILE A 81 -11.82 -13.33 11.07
CA ILE A 81 -10.86 -13.69 12.13
C ILE A 81 -10.50 -12.49 13.02
N GLY A 82 -10.58 -11.26 12.50
CA GLY A 82 -10.40 -10.03 13.26
C GLY A 82 -11.47 -9.82 14.33
N THR A 83 -12.73 -10.07 13.96
CA THR A 83 -13.88 -10.01 14.89
C THR A 83 -13.86 -11.14 15.92
N GLU A 84 -13.47 -12.36 15.51
CA GLU A 84 -13.41 -13.53 16.41
C GLU A 84 -12.32 -13.42 17.48
N ALA A 85 -11.25 -12.65 17.24
CA ALA A 85 -10.10 -12.53 18.13
C ALA A 85 -10.38 -11.84 19.49
N GLN A 86 -11.63 -11.48 19.81
CA GLN A 86 -12.04 -10.79 21.06
C GLN A 86 -11.32 -9.46 21.35
N ALA A 87 -10.56 -8.95 20.37
CA ALA A 87 -9.74 -7.74 20.47
C ALA A 87 -9.99 -6.76 19.31
N THR A 88 -11.00 -7.01 18.46
CA THR A 88 -11.31 -6.20 17.26
C THR A 88 -10.04 -5.85 16.47
N LYS A 89 -9.22 -6.86 16.16
CA LYS A 89 -7.96 -6.67 15.43
C LYS A 89 -8.28 -6.53 13.94
N SER A 90 -7.86 -5.43 13.32
CA SER A 90 -7.86 -5.31 11.86
C SER A 90 -6.59 -5.96 11.32
N TYR A 91 -6.73 -6.91 10.40
CA TYR A 91 -5.60 -7.48 9.67
C TYR A 91 -5.45 -6.78 8.31
N GLY A 92 -4.22 -6.46 7.92
CA GLY A 92 -3.94 -5.80 6.66
C GLY A 92 -4.13 -6.73 5.45
N LEU A 93 -4.51 -6.14 4.32
CA LEU A 93 -4.53 -6.80 3.01
C LEU A 93 -3.91 -5.86 2.00
N THR A 94 -2.73 -6.22 1.51
CA THR A 94 -2.00 -5.45 0.49
C THR A 94 -1.95 -6.24 -0.81
N ALA A 95 -1.65 -5.53 -1.89
CA ALA A 95 -1.38 -6.16 -3.18
C ALA A 95 -0.18 -5.49 -3.83
N THR A 96 0.69 -6.31 -4.38
CA THR A 96 1.83 -5.90 -5.19
C THR A 96 1.34 -5.78 -6.64
N LEU A 97 1.39 -4.57 -7.19
CA LEU A 97 0.74 -4.22 -8.46
C LEU A 97 1.72 -3.60 -9.46
N PRO A 98 1.57 -3.91 -10.75
CA PRO A 98 2.45 -3.41 -11.80
C PRO A 98 2.17 -1.95 -12.15
N CYS A 99 3.20 -1.28 -12.66
CA CYS A 99 3.13 0.07 -13.21
C CYS A 99 3.13 0.05 -14.75
N SER A 100 2.07 -0.47 -15.36
CA SER A 100 1.90 -0.46 -16.82
C SER A 100 0.49 -0.02 -17.23
N GLN A 101 0.38 0.58 -18.43
CA GLN A 101 -0.92 0.99 -18.96
C GLN A 101 -1.84 -0.21 -19.17
N GLU A 102 -1.29 -1.30 -19.72
CA GLU A 102 -2.03 -2.54 -19.93
C GLU A 102 -2.63 -3.07 -18.62
N SER A 103 -1.86 -3.06 -17.54
CA SER A 103 -2.37 -3.50 -16.24
C SER A 103 -3.46 -2.57 -15.70
N LEU A 104 -3.28 -1.25 -15.77
CA LEU A 104 -4.26 -0.26 -15.30
C LEU A 104 -5.54 -0.19 -16.14
N ASP A 105 -5.49 -0.63 -17.38
CA ASP A 105 -6.68 -0.76 -18.23
C ASP A 105 -7.56 -1.92 -17.77
N ASN A 106 -6.98 -2.90 -17.07
CA ASN A 106 -7.70 -4.08 -16.64
C ASN A 106 -7.92 -4.17 -15.11
N ILE A 107 -7.30 -3.32 -14.29
CA ILE A 107 -7.54 -3.26 -12.82
C ILE A 107 -8.60 -2.20 -12.47
N ASP A 108 -9.60 -2.58 -11.67
CA ASP A 108 -10.56 -1.63 -11.06
C ASP A 108 -9.97 -1.02 -9.78
N VAL A 109 -9.13 0.00 -9.94
CA VAL A 109 -8.40 0.65 -8.86
C VAL A 109 -9.33 1.25 -7.80
N LEU A 110 -10.45 1.87 -8.21
CA LEU A 110 -11.42 2.45 -7.29
C LEU A 110 -12.06 1.38 -6.40
N TYR A 111 -12.40 0.21 -6.96
CA TYR A 111 -12.88 -0.91 -6.18
C TYR A 111 -11.79 -1.45 -5.24
N LEU A 112 -10.56 -1.62 -5.73
CA LEU A 112 -9.44 -2.11 -4.92
C LEU A 112 -9.15 -1.17 -3.72
N ASP A 113 -9.34 0.14 -3.87
CA ASP A 113 -9.19 1.10 -2.78
C ASP A 113 -10.14 0.79 -1.60
N THR A 114 -11.30 0.18 -1.85
CA THR A 114 -12.25 -0.22 -0.79
C THR A 114 -11.85 -1.52 -0.07
N VAL A 115 -10.99 -2.33 -0.70
CA VAL A 115 -10.65 -3.69 -0.24
C VAL A 115 -9.27 -3.74 0.38
N LEU A 116 -8.29 -3.05 -0.23
CA LEU A 116 -6.90 -3.06 0.19
C LEU A 116 -6.65 -2.05 1.31
N SER A 117 -5.78 -2.42 2.25
CA SER A 117 -5.20 -1.48 3.21
C SER A 117 -4.16 -0.60 2.55
N GLU A 118 -3.32 -1.18 1.68
CA GLU A 118 -2.24 -0.47 0.97
C GLU A 118 -2.03 -1.04 -0.44
N PHE A 119 -1.56 -0.19 -1.36
CA PHE A 119 -1.11 -0.52 -2.71
C PHE A 119 0.41 -0.54 -2.73
N ASN A 120 1.01 -1.70 -2.98
CA ASN A 120 2.45 -1.83 -3.16
C ASN A 120 2.75 -1.72 -4.66
N LEU A 121 3.00 -0.50 -5.15
CA LEU A 121 3.24 -0.28 -6.58
C LEU A 121 4.68 -0.65 -6.93
N MET A 122 4.86 -1.56 -7.87
CA MET A 122 6.16 -1.92 -8.42
C MET A 122 6.64 -0.86 -9.41
N THR A 123 7.00 0.30 -8.86
CA THR A 123 7.66 1.39 -9.59
C THR A 123 9.17 1.11 -9.76
N ILE A 124 9.48 -0.11 -10.16
CA ILE A 124 10.81 -0.69 -10.41
C ILE A 124 10.72 -1.51 -11.71
N ASP A 125 11.85 -1.91 -12.27
CA ASP A 125 11.89 -2.72 -13.50
C ASP A 125 11.22 -2.06 -14.72
N PHE A 126 11.27 -0.73 -14.80
CA PHE A 126 10.81 -0.01 -16.00
C PHE A 126 11.66 -0.34 -17.22
N HIS A 127 12.99 -0.45 -17.02
CA HIS A 127 13.95 -0.74 -18.07
C HIS A 127 14.98 -1.77 -17.63
N GLY A 128 15.46 -2.59 -18.56
CA GLY A 128 16.48 -3.61 -18.29
C GLY A 128 17.06 -4.23 -19.56
N GLY A 129 17.96 -5.20 -19.40
CA GLY A 129 18.68 -5.82 -20.51
C GLY A 129 17.80 -6.53 -21.55
N TRP A 130 16.50 -6.70 -21.30
CA TRP A 130 15.55 -7.15 -22.33
C TRP A 130 15.29 -6.09 -23.42
N GLU A 131 15.75 -4.85 -23.25
CA GLU A 131 15.61 -3.76 -24.20
C GLU A 131 16.92 -3.46 -24.96
N PRO A 132 16.85 -3.01 -26.22
CA PRO A 132 18.03 -2.68 -27.02
C PRO A 132 18.62 -1.29 -26.70
N THR A 133 18.00 -0.54 -25.79
CA THR A 133 18.36 0.83 -25.45
C THR A 133 18.42 0.97 -23.94
N VAL A 134 19.44 1.67 -23.44
CA VAL A 134 19.60 1.91 -22.00
C VAL A 134 18.46 2.77 -21.49
N GLY A 135 17.82 2.31 -20.42
CA GLY A 135 16.87 3.09 -19.63
C GLY A 135 17.09 2.91 -18.13
N ALA A 136 16.47 3.77 -17.33
CA ALA A 136 16.58 3.73 -15.88
C ALA A 136 15.77 2.57 -15.27
N ASN A 137 16.30 1.86 -14.26
CA ASN A 137 15.55 0.78 -13.59
C ASN A 137 14.26 1.31 -12.91
N ALA A 138 14.41 2.38 -12.12
CA ALA A 138 13.31 2.99 -11.37
C ALA A 138 13.31 4.53 -11.49
N PRO A 139 13.07 5.09 -12.68
CA PRO A 139 13.02 6.53 -12.91
C PRO A 139 11.97 7.20 -12.03
N LEU A 140 12.35 8.28 -11.33
CA LEU A 140 11.39 9.12 -10.60
C LEU A 140 10.45 9.85 -11.57
N TYR A 141 11.01 10.33 -12.68
CA TYR A 141 10.29 11.00 -13.77
C TYR A 141 10.63 10.35 -15.12
N ASN A 142 9.71 10.43 -16.08
CA ASN A 142 9.88 9.88 -17.42
C ASN A 142 11.16 10.42 -18.09
N GLN A 143 11.85 9.56 -18.83
CA GLN A 143 13.04 9.94 -19.60
C GLN A 143 12.63 10.63 -20.91
N ASP A 144 13.60 11.27 -21.57
CA ASP A 144 13.34 12.00 -22.81
C ASP A 144 12.79 11.07 -23.90
N GLY A 145 11.63 11.43 -24.45
CA GLY A 145 10.96 10.67 -25.51
C GLY A 145 9.99 9.59 -25.02
N GLU A 146 9.91 9.34 -23.71
CA GLU A 146 8.99 8.36 -23.14
C GLU A 146 7.59 8.93 -22.93
N LEU A 147 6.58 8.10 -23.19
CA LEU A 147 5.17 8.44 -23.07
C LEU A 147 4.44 7.43 -22.19
N GLY A 148 3.37 7.87 -21.54
CA GLY A 148 2.57 7.01 -20.68
C GLY A 148 3.26 6.72 -19.34
N ILE A 149 3.08 5.50 -18.86
CA ILE A 149 3.57 5.03 -17.56
C ILE A 149 4.97 4.45 -17.74
N ALA A 150 5.98 5.27 -17.42
CA ALA A 150 7.40 4.94 -17.57
C ALA A 150 8.24 5.46 -16.39
N SER A 151 7.59 5.78 -15.27
CA SER A 151 8.25 6.30 -14.06
C SER A 151 7.39 6.13 -12.82
N VAL A 152 8.02 6.31 -11.66
CA VAL A 152 7.37 6.43 -10.35
C VAL A 152 6.23 7.46 -10.42
N ASP A 153 6.51 8.68 -10.88
CA ASP A 153 5.51 9.76 -10.94
C ASP A 153 4.33 9.43 -11.86
N SER A 154 4.62 8.97 -13.09
CA SER A 154 3.56 8.63 -14.06
C SER A 154 2.68 7.48 -13.57
N CYS A 155 3.25 6.47 -12.90
CA CYS A 155 2.48 5.36 -12.34
C CYS A 155 1.55 5.83 -11.22
N ILE A 156 2.05 6.63 -10.29
CA ILE A 156 1.27 7.13 -9.15
C ILE A 156 0.12 8.00 -9.64
N ASN A 157 0.40 8.92 -10.58
CA ASN A 157 -0.63 9.76 -11.16
C ASN A 157 -1.71 8.92 -11.85
N ALA A 158 -1.33 7.86 -12.58
CA ALA A 158 -2.28 6.97 -13.24
C ALA A 158 -3.17 6.18 -12.24
N PHE A 159 -2.61 5.68 -11.13
CA PHE A 159 -3.39 5.03 -10.06
C PHE A 159 -4.34 6.02 -9.36
N VAL A 160 -3.88 7.23 -9.07
CA VAL A 160 -4.68 8.28 -8.44
C VAL A 160 -5.83 8.71 -9.35
N ASP A 161 -5.57 8.90 -10.65
CA ASP A 161 -6.60 9.24 -11.65
C ASP A 161 -7.67 8.15 -11.77
N LYS A 162 -7.32 6.89 -11.46
CA LYS A 162 -8.24 5.75 -11.43
C LYS A 162 -8.92 5.55 -10.06
N GLY A 163 -8.63 6.40 -9.07
CA GLY A 163 -9.35 6.44 -7.79
C GLY A 163 -8.58 5.92 -6.58
N ALA A 164 -7.29 5.60 -6.68
CA ALA A 164 -6.50 5.21 -5.51
C ALA A 164 -6.33 6.37 -4.53
N SER A 165 -6.54 6.09 -3.24
CA SER A 165 -6.22 7.03 -2.17
C SER A 165 -4.70 7.15 -2.02
N LYS A 166 -4.16 8.37 -2.18
CA LYS A 166 -2.71 8.63 -2.04
C LYS A 166 -2.10 8.07 -0.75
N GLY A 167 -2.81 8.24 0.37
CA GLY A 167 -2.41 7.71 1.68
C GLY A 167 -2.46 6.19 1.83
N LYS A 168 -2.73 5.44 0.76
CA LYS A 168 -2.58 3.98 0.69
C LYS A 168 -1.46 3.54 -0.25
N ILE A 169 -0.83 4.44 -1.00
CA ILE A 169 0.15 4.09 -2.04
C ILE A 169 1.57 4.02 -1.45
N ASN A 170 2.23 2.88 -1.67
CA ASN A 170 3.65 2.67 -1.43
C ASN A 170 4.40 2.62 -2.77
N ILE A 171 5.53 3.33 -2.86
CA ILE A 171 6.40 3.33 -4.06
C ILE A 171 7.55 2.34 -3.91
N GLY A 172 7.91 1.65 -4.98
CA GLY A 172 9.05 0.73 -5.03
C GLY A 172 10.40 1.45 -4.93
N LEU A 173 11.28 0.95 -4.04
CA LEU A 173 12.69 1.31 -3.93
C LEU A 173 13.53 0.05 -4.21
N PRO A 174 14.22 -0.02 -5.35
CA PRO A 174 15.02 -1.18 -5.70
C PRO A 174 16.37 -1.11 -4.97
N PHE A 175 16.69 -2.16 -4.22
CA PHE A 175 18.01 -2.35 -3.60
C PHE A 175 18.90 -3.22 -4.50
N TYR A 176 18.79 -2.99 -5.80
CA TYR A 176 19.53 -3.64 -6.87
C TYR A 176 19.59 -2.68 -8.06
N GLY A 177 20.39 -3.03 -9.08
CA GLY A 177 20.44 -2.29 -10.33
C GLY A 177 20.17 -3.17 -11.54
N ARG A 178 19.98 -2.55 -12.70
CA ARG A 178 19.88 -3.21 -14.01
C ARG A 178 20.94 -2.68 -14.94
N SER A 179 21.68 -3.59 -15.57
CA SER A 179 22.85 -3.24 -16.36
C SER A 179 22.64 -3.44 -17.86
N PHE A 180 23.44 -2.71 -18.65
CA PHE A 180 23.47 -2.75 -20.11
C PHE A 180 24.92 -2.77 -20.59
N GLY A 181 25.27 -3.72 -21.44
CA GLY A 181 26.60 -3.89 -22.00
C GLY A 181 26.87 -2.91 -23.15
N GLY A 182 28.11 -2.45 -23.25
CA GLY A 182 28.62 -1.63 -24.36
C GLY A 182 28.05 -0.22 -24.45
N ALA A 183 27.42 0.27 -23.38
CA ALA A 183 26.78 1.58 -23.31
C ALA A 183 27.21 2.34 -22.04
N THR A 184 26.95 3.65 -22.01
CA THR A 184 27.40 4.53 -20.91
C THR A 184 26.31 5.42 -20.32
N HIS A 185 25.33 5.83 -21.13
CA HIS A 185 24.27 6.75 -20.73
C HIS A 185 22.88 6.22 -21.10
N ILE A 186 21.85 6.77 -20.47
CA ILE A 186 20.45 6.56 -20.88
C ILE A 186 20.27 6.97 -22.35
N GLY A 187 19.54 6.16 -23.11
CA GLY A 187 19.30 6.37 -24.53
C GLY A 187 20.37 5.80 -25.47
N ASP A 188 21.52 5.35 -24.95
CA ASP A 188 22.53 4.64 -25.74
C ASP A 188 21.98 3.28 -26.23
N GLU A 189 22.38 2.85 -27.44
CA GLU A 189 22.16 1.47 -27.88
C GLU A 189 23.14 0.53 -27.16
N CYS A 190 22.63 -0.59 -26.64
CA CYS A 190 23.44 -1.58 -25.96
C CYS A 190 24.03 -2.62 -26.94
N SER A 191 25.13 -3.24 -26.53
CA SER A 191 25.71 -4.39 -27.21
C SER A 191 25.05 -5.67 -26.73
N SER A 192 24.15 -6.24 -27.55
CA SER A 192 23.46 -7.50 -27.21
C SER A 192 24.43 -8.68 -27.14
N ASN A 193 24.22 -9.56 -26.16
CA ASN A 193 24.84 -10.87 -26.06
C ASN A 193 24.23 -11.86 -27.09
N TRP A 194 24.59 -13.15 -26.99
CA TRP A 194 24.24 -14.18 -27.99
C TRP A 194 22.72 -14.41 -28.19
N GLU A 195 21.86 -13.86 -27.34
CA GLU A 195 20.40 -14.11 -27.37
C GLU A 195 19.55 -12.84 -27.47
N GLY A 196 20.17 -11.69 -27.76
CA GLY A 196 19.47 -10.41 -27.84
C GLY A 196 19.30 -9.70 -26.49
N ASP A 197 19.73 -10.34 -25.39
CA ASP A 197 19.81 -9.72 -24.07
C ASP A 197 21.03 -8.79 -23.99
N CYS A 198 20.80 -7.58 -23.51
CA CYS A 198 21.77 -6.52 -23.40
C CYS A 198 22.43 -6.41 -22.04
N SER A 199 22.15 -7.30 -21.09
CA SER A 199 22.71 -7.22 -19.74
C SER A 199 24.25 -7.24 -19.74
N ASP A 200 24.89 -6.36 -18.94
CA ASP A 200 26.35 -6.35 -18.76
C ASP A 200 26.80 -7.47 -17.82
N ILE A 201 26.87 -8.68 -18.37
CA ILE A 201 27.34 -9.87 -17.65
C ILE A 201 28.87 -9.89 -17.46
N PHE A 202 29.62 -8.94 -18.06
CA PHE A 202 31.06 -8.85 -17.86
C PHE A 202 31.37 -8.13 -16.54
N THR A 203 30.76 -6.97 -16.32
CA THR A 203 30.86 -6.27 -15.03
C THR A 203 30.01 -6.97 -13.98
N TRP A 204 28.82 -7.47 -14.33
CA TRP A 204 27.85 -8.01 -13.38
C TRP A 204 27.44 -9.44 -13.73
N PRO A 205 28.33 -10.43 -13.53
CA PRO A 205 28.06 -11.82 -13.91
C PRO A 205 27.01 -12.53 -13.04
N GLY A 206 26.72 -12.00 -11.84
CA GLY A 206 25.67 -12.52 -10.97
C GLY A 206 24.28 -12.11 -11.45
N GLU A 207 23.29 -12.99 -11.22
CA GLU A 207 21.87 -12.76 -11.54
C GLU A 207 21.62 -12.11 -12.91
N HIS A 208 22.41 -12.51 -13.92
CA HIS A 208 22.28 -12.03 -15.30
C HIS A 208 22.28 -10.49 -15.43
N GLY A 209 23.22 -9.81 -14.75
CA GLY A 209 23.37 -8.35 -14.87
C GLY A 209 22.49 -7.54 -13.93
N VAL A 210 21.97 -8.17 -12.88
CA VAL A 210 21.10 -7.56 -11.85
C VAL A 210 21.81 -7.60 -10.48
N PRO A 211 22.85 -6.79 -10.26
CA PRO A 211 23.60 -6.82 -9.01
C PRO A 211 22.78 -6.22 -7.84
N GLU A 212 22.90 -6.84 -6.67
CA GLU A 212 22.35 -6.27 -5.43
C GLU A 212 23.15 -5.03 -4.99
N TYR A 213 22.53 -4.13 -4.22
CA TYR A 213 23.16 -2.87 -3.79
C TYR A 213 24.51 -3.06 -3.09
N HIS A 214 24.67 -4.14 -2.31
CA HIS A 214 25.94 -4.42 -1.64
C HIS A 214 27.08 -4.79 -2.62
N GLU A 215 26.75 -5.35 -3.79
CA GLU A 215 27.72 -5.67 -4.83
C GLU A 215 28.08 -4.42 -5.61
N ILE A 216 27.05 -3.60 -5.89
CA ILE A 216 27.20 -2.27 -6.49
C ILE A 216 28.18 -1.45 -5.67
N HIS A 217 27.90 -1.25 -4.37
CA HIS A 217 28.73 -0.45 -3.47
C HIS A 217 30.20 -0.91 -3.44
N LYS A 218 30.47 -2.22 -3.57
CA LYS A 218 31.84 -2.74 -3.60
C LYS A 218 32.59 -2.41 -4.89
N LYS A 219 31.87 -2.32 -6.01
CA LYS A 219 32.45 -2.05 -7.33
C LYS A 219 32.44 -0.57 -7.72
N LEU A 220 31.62 0.27 -7.08
CA LEU A 220 31.58 1.72 -7.36
C LEU A 220 32.95 2.41 -7.42
N PRO A 221 33.95 2.09 -6.57
CA PRO A 221 35.28 2.70 -6.68
C PRO A 221 36.03 2.43 -8.00
N GLU A 222 35.59 1.43 -8.77
CA GLU A 222 36.15 1.04 -10.07
C GLU A 222 35.35 1.63 -11.24
N MET A 223 34.32 2.44 -10.98
CA MET A 223 33.37 2.94 -11.97
C MET A 223 33.25 4.46 -11.93
N THR A 224 32.76 5.04 -13.03
CA THR A 224 32.32 6.44 -13.05
C THR A 224 30.84 6.48 -12.71
N ALA A 225 30.47 7.22 -11.66
CA ALA A 225 29.09 7.31 -11.20
C ALA A 225 28.55 8.72 -11.38
N GLU A 226 27.35 8.84 -11.95
CA GLU A 226 26.67 10.12 -12.19
C GLU A 226 25.16 10.00 -11.96
N LEU A 227 24.55 11.08 -11.46
CA LEU A 227 23.09 11.15 -11.32
C LEU A 227 22.51 11.62 -12.64
N ASP A 228 21.63 10.82 -13.26
CA ASP A 228 20.83 11.32 -14.36
C ASP A 228 19.82 12.36 -13.87
N THR A 229 19.93 13.58 -14.40
CA THR A 229 19.16 14.71 -13.88
C THR A 229 17.70 14.70 -14.31
N THR A 230 17.34 13.98 -15.37
CA THR A 230 15.97 13.87 -15.86
C THR A 230 15.19 12.84 -15.04
N SER A 231 15.66 11.60 -15.00
CA SER A 231 15.02 10.51 -14.27
C SER A 231 15.23 10.56 -12.76
N LYS A 232 16.24 11.30 -12.28
CA LYS A 232 16.70 11.30 -10.88
C LYS A 232 17.18 9.92 -10.41
N THR A 233 17.70 9.11 -11.31
CA THR A 233 18.26 7.77 -11.04
C THR A 233 19.77 7.81 -11.15
N GLN A 234 20.46 7.02 -10.34
CA GLN A 234 21.91 6.94 -10.35
C GLN A 234 22.39 5.98 -11.45
N LEU A 235 23.42 6.39 -12.18
CA LEU A 235 24.14 5.57 -13.15
C LEU A 235 25.56 5.30 -12.67
N ALA A 236 26.09 4.15 -13.02
CA ALA A 236 27.52 3.84 -12.90
C ALA A 236 28.00 3.08 -14.13
N TYR A 237 29.08 3.53 -14.78
CA TYR A 237 29.60 2.90 -15.99
C TYR A 237 31.12 2.74 -15.99
N ASN A 238 31.58 1.84 -16.84
CA ASN A 238 32.99 1.57 -17.16
C ASN A 238 33.13 1.24 -18.66
N GLU A 239 34.24 0.63 -19.07
CA GLU A 239 34.47 0.21 -20.46
C GLU A 239 33.59 -0.95 -20.94
N HIS A 240 32.91 -1.66 -20.03
CA HIS A 240 32.09 -2.83 -20.34
C HIS A 240 30.61 -2.49 -20.47
N GLY A 241 30.12 -1.50 -19.73
CA GLY A 241 28.71 -1.17 -19.72
C GLY A 241 28.32 -0.13 -18.66
N VAL A 242 27.02 0.07 -18.55
CA VAL A 242 26.37 0.98 -17.61
C VAL A 242 25.38 0.22 -16.74
N LEU A 243 25.31 0.62 -15.47
CA LEU A 243 24.36 0.16 -14.48
C LEU A 243 23.42 1.32 -14.14
N SER A 244 22.11 1.10 -14.24
CA SER A 244 21.10 1.95 -13.60
C SER A 244 20.74 1.37 -12.24
N TYR A 245 20.86 2.17 -11.18
CA TYR A 245 20.59 1.75 -9.81
C TYR A 245 20.13 2.93 -8.95
N ASP A 246 19.79 2.62 -7.70
CA ASP A 246 19.46 3.62 -6.70
C ASP A 246 20.53 3.66 -5.61
N ASP A 247 21.06 4.86 -5.34
CA ASP A 247 21.98 5.15 -4.24
C ASP A 247 21.27 5.97 -3.14
N GLU A 248 22.01 6.40 -2.12
CA GLU A 248 21.44 7.23 -1.06
C GLU A 248 20.81 8.53 -1.58
N ARG A 249 21.35 9.09 -2.68
CA ARG A 249 20.88 10.35 -3.25
C ARG A 249 19.56 10.15 -3.99
N SER A 250 19.45 9.15 -4.86
CA SER A 250 18.21 8.89 -5.60
C SER A 250 17.09 8.39 -4.67
N ILE A 251 17.42 7.56 -3.66
CA ILE A 251 16.47 7.16 -2.61
C ILE A 251 15.96 8.38 -1.85
N CYS A 252 16.84 9.33 -1.51
CA CYS A 252 16.42 10.57 -0.85
C CYS A 252 15.43 11.38 -1.71
N LEU A 253 15.69 11.50 -3.02
CA LEU A 253 14.79 12.21 -3.95
C LEU A 253 13.43 11.53 -4.05
N LYS A 254 13.39 10.19 -4.12
CA LYS A 254 12.14 9.41 -4.11
C LYS A 254 11.40 9.53 -2.78
N ALA A 255 12.12 9.56 -1.67
CA ALA A 255 11.52 9.75 -0.36
C ALA A 255 10.89 11.14 -0.21
N GLN A 256 11.58 12.19 -0.66
CA GLN A 256 11.03 13.54 -0.75
C GLN A 256 9.80 13.60 -1.65
N TYR A 257 9.83 12.91 -2.79
CA TYR A 257 8.68 12.82 -3.67
C TYR A 257 7.46 12.21 -2.97
N ALA A 258 7.63 11.09 -2.26
CA ALA A 258 6.55 10.44 -1.53
C ALA A 258 5.96 11.35 -0.43
N MET A 259 6.83 12.05 0.32
CA MET A 259 6.42 13.06 1.31
C MET A 259 5.61 14.19 0.68
N ASN A 260 6.15 14.83 -0.36
CA ASN A 260 5.52 15.97 -1.03
C ASN A 260 4.17 15.60 -1.66
N ASN A 261 4.02 14.35 -2.09
CA ASN A 261 2.79 13.83 -2.65
C ASN A 261 1.84 13.19 -1.63
N ARG A 262 2.19 13.18 -0.33
CA ARG A 262 1.38 12.60 0.75
C ARG A 262 1.02 11.13 0.49
N LEU A 263 2.01 10.37 0.05
CA LEU A 263 1.89 8.92 -0.14
C LEU A 263 1.99 8.19 1.20
N ASN A 264 1.60 6.92 1.24
CA ASN A 264 1.70 6.10 2.46
C ASN A 264 3.14 5.79 2.82
N GLY A 265 3.95 5.43 1.82
CA GLY A 265 5.19 4.72 2.12
C GLY A 265 6.03 4.24 0.96
N PHE A 266 6.88 3.26 1.29
CA PHE A 266 7.81 2.61 0.37
C PHE A 266 7.65 1.10 0.43
N LEU A 267 7.80 0.44 -0.71
CA LEU A 267 8.10 -0.99 -0.85
C LEU A 267 9.60 -1.12 -1.12
N ILE A 268 10.38 -1.70 -0.21
CA ILE A 268 11.80 -1.97 -0.47
C ILE A 268 11.95 -3.39 -1.03
N PHE A 269 12.51 -3.50 -2.24
CA PHE A 269 12.79 -4.77 -2.91
C PHE A 269 14.30 -4.90 -3.21
N ASP A 270 15.07 -5.70 -2.49
CA ASP A 270 14.66 -6.45 -1.30
C ASP A 270 15.65 -6.29 -0.13
N LEU A 271 15.25 -6.78 1.04
CA LEU A 271 16.14 -6.86 2.20
C LEU A 271 16.83 -8.22 2.33
N GLY A 272 17.25 -8.86 1.24
CA GLY A 272 17.90 -10.18 1.22
C GLY A 272 19.04 -10.36 2.23
N GLU A 273 19.72 -11.51 2.25
CA GLU A 273 20.78 -11.80 3.24
C GLU A 273 21.89 -10.71 3.31
N SER A 274 22.00 -9.90 2.26
CA SER A 274 22.88 -8.75 2.14
C SER A 274 22.45 -7.46 2.83
N SER A 275 21.17 -7.26 3.13
CA SER A 275 20.65 -6.01 3.70
C SER A 275 20.88 -5.87 5.20
N ILE A 276 21.49 -6.91 5.80
CA ILE A 276 22.08 -6.90 7.14
C ILE A 276 23.56 -6.45 7.11
N LYS A 277 24.16 -6.30 5.92
CA LYS A 277 25.55 -5.83 5.75
C LYS A 277 25.62 -4.31 5.95
N LYS A 278 26.79 -3.80 6.36
CA LYS A 278 26.97 -2.37 6.72
C LYS A 278 26.68 -1.45 5.54
N GLU A 279 26.89 -1.94 4.33
CA GLU A 279 26.83 -1.22 3.07
C GLU A 279 25.40 -0.81 2.67
N VAL A 280 24.37 -1.52 3.15
CA VAL A 280 22.95 -1.21 2.84
C VAL A 280 22.34 -0.25 3.87
N LYS A 281 23.00 -0.08 5.03
CA LYS A 281 22.49 0.75 6.12
C LYS A 281 22.28 2.21 5.75
N PRO A 282 23.17 2.89 5.01
CA PRO A 282 22.96 4.30 4.68
C PRO A 282 21.69 4.51 3.84
N ALA A 283 21.45 3.66 2.84
CA ALA A 283 20.22 3.68 2.03
C ALA A 283 18.96 3.44 2.88
N MET A 284 19.00 2.46 3.79
CA MET A 284 17.91 2.21 4.73
C MET A 284 17.70 3.36 5.72
N GLU A 285 18.78 3.95 6.24
CA GLU A 285 18.74 5.08 7.15
C GLU A 285 18.18 6.32 6.46
N VAL A 286 18.49 6.56 5.18
CA VAL A 286 17.89 7.65 4.40
C VAL A 286 16.39 7.43 4.20
N ALA A 287 15.98 6.22 3.85
CA ALA A 287 14.56 5.88 3.73
C ALA A 287 13.82 6.09 5.07
N ASN A 288 14.39 5.57 6.17
CA ASN A 288 13.82 5.67 7.52
C ASN A 288 13.88 7.09 8.11
N ASP A 289 14.94 7.85 7.92
CA ASP A 289 15.04 9.22 8.45
C ASP A 289 14.08 10.14 7.69
N SER A 290 13.86 9.89 6.39
CA SER A 290 12.87 10.63 5.61
C SER A 290 11.43 10.42 6.10
N THR A 291 11.11 9.26 6.70
CA THR A 291 9.76 9.02 7.29
C THR A 291 9.52 9.77 8.61
N THR A 292 10.57 10.40 9.18
CA THR A 292 10.48 11.14 10.45
C THR A 292 10.43 12.67 10.28
N ILE A 293 10.48 13.19 9.05
CA ILE A 293 10.46 14.63 8.78
C ILE A 293 9.01 15.10 8.63
N VAL A 294 8.51 15.81 9.64
CA VAL A 294 7.14 16.34 9.67
C VAL A 294 7.16 17.82 10.05
N ASP A 295 7.02 18.69 9.05
CA ASP A 295 6.31 19.97 9.17
C ASP A 295 5.84 20.42 7.77
N PRO A 296 4.52 20.47 7.49
CA PRO A 296 3.99 20.88 6.19
C PRO A 296 4.21 22.37 5.85
N GLU A 297 4.71 23.19 6.79
CA GLU A 297 5.10 24.58 6.52
C GLU A 297 6.59 24.78 6.22
N GLN A 298 7.45 23.77 6.44
CA GLN A 298 8.87 23.85 6.09
C GLN A 298 9.15 23.11 4.79
N THR A 299 9.24 23.88 3.71
CA THR A 299 9.99 23.47 2.51
C THR A 299 11.41 23.08 2.95
N VAL A 300 11.92 21.92 2.51
CA VAL A 300 13.32 21.54 2.71
C VAL A 300 14.19 22.61 2.03
N GLN A 301 14.77 23.52 2.83
CA GLN A 301 15.36 24.76 2.31
C GLN A 301 16.84 24.67 1.91
N SER A 302 17.59 23.61 2.24
CA SER A 302 18.98 23.46 1.77
C SER A 302 19.62 22.13 2.18
N PHE A 303 20.51 21.62 1.33
CA PHE A 303 21.45 20.53 1.61
C PHE A 303 22.67 21.07 2.40
N GLU A 304 23.18 20.32 3.40
CA GLU A 304 24.50 20.60 4.00
C GLU A 304 25.50 19.49 3.65
N TYR A 305 26.65 19.89 3.10
CA TYR A 305 27.76 19.02 2.77
C TYR A 305 28.82 19.07 3.88
N THR A 306 29.21 17.92 4.45
CA THR A 306 30.19 17.83 5.54
C THR A 306 31.38 16.94 5.18
N CYS A 307 32.58 17.30 5.64
CA CYS A 307 33.77 16.45 5.50
C CYS A 307 33.94 15.56 6.73
N GLY A 308 34.21 14.26 6.52
CA GLY A 308 34.47 13.30 7.59
C GLY A 308 35.40 12.14 7.19
N PHE A 309 35.89 11.40 8.18
CA PHE A 309 36.66 10.16 8.01
C PHE A 309 35.77 8.94 8.29
N GLY A 310 34.76 8.68 7.45
CA GLY A 310 33.76 7.63 7.73
C GLY A 310 32.80 7.99 8.88
N GLU A 311 31.79 7.13 9.10
CA GLU A 311 30.63 7.38 9.97
C GLU A 311 31.00 7.97 11.34
N GLY A 312 30.48 9.19 11.62
CA GLY A 312 30.41 9.77 12.97
C GLY A 312 31.34 10.95 13.27
N ASP A 313 32.32 11.28 12.41
CA ASP A 313 33.27 12.39 12.64
C ASP A 313 33.08 13.54 11.64
N ALA A 314 31.91 14.19 11.67
CA ALA A 314 31.68 15.44 10.93
C ALA A 314 32.39 16.59 11.66
N SER A 315 33.59 16.96 11.18
CA SER A 315 34.45 17.96 11.84
C SER A 315 34.56 19.29 11.11
N ALA A 316 34.08 19.40 9.85
CA ALA A 316 34.11 20.64 9.08
C ALA A 316 33.05 20.71 7.96
N ARG A 317 32.62 21.94 7.63
CA ARG A 317 31.76 22.24 6.47
C ARG A 317 32.57 22.17 5.16
N CYS A 318 32.05 21.51 4.11
CA CYS A 318 32.66 21.56 2.78
C CYS A 318 32.61 23.03 2.28
N ASN A 319 33.69 23.56 1.67
CA ASN A 319 33.75 24.95 1.21
C ASN A 319 33.00 25.09 -0.13
N THR A 320 31.85 25.75 -0.15
CA THR A 320 30.92 25.80 -1.30
C THR A 320 30.78 27.19 -1.93
N SER A 321 31.75 28.09 -1.73
CA SER A 321 31.59 29.52 -2.02
C SER A 321 31.35 29.93 -3.49
N GLU A 322 31.33 29.00 -4.46
CA GLU A 322 31.11 29.32 -5.89
C GLU A 322 30.35 28.22 -6.69
N LEU A 323 29.43 27.46 -6.08
CA LEU A 323 28.68 26.42 -6.80
C LEU A 323 27.23 26.87 -7.05
N GLU A 324 26.92 27.21 -8.31
CA GLU A 324 25.53 27.23 -8.81
C GLU A 324 24.96 25.80 -8.79
N GLU A 325 23.64 25.67 -8.63
CA GLU A 325 22.87 24.42 -8.35
C GLU A 325 23.07 23.24 -9.33
N THR A 326 23.95 23.34 -10.33
CA THR A 326 24.06 22.40 -11.45
C THR A 326 25.41 21.68 -11.60
N THR A 327 26.37 21.85 -10.69
CA THR A 327 27.65 21.11 -10.74
C THR A 327 28.01 20.46 -9.40
N CYS A 328 27.41 19.30 -9.12
CA CYS A 328 27.77 18.46 -7.96
C CYS A 328 28.97 17.56 -8.23
N GLU A 329 30.04 18.10 -8.82
CA GLU A 329 31.32 17.39 -8.92
C GLU A 329 32.38 18.16 -8.13
N THR A 330 32.92 17.52 -7.08
CA THR A 330 34.13 17.92 -6.34
C THR A 330 34.01 19.06 -5.30
N GLY A 331 33.32 18.80 -4.19
CA GLY A 331 33.66 19.48 -2.93
C GLY A 331 35.04 19.03 -2.43
N GLN A 332 36.03 19.92 -2.36
CA GLN A 332 37.37 19.58 -1.84
C GLN A 332 37.34 19.42 -0.31
N CYS A 333 37.51 18.20 0.18
CA CYS A 333 37.82 17.95 1.59
C CYS A 333 39.34 17.94 1.83
N PRO A 334 39.81 18.29 3.05
CA PRO A 334 41.21 18.11 3.44
C PRO A 334 41.68 16.66 3.21
N SER A 335 42.96 16.48 2.85
CA SER A 335 43.50 15.18 2.43
C SER A 335 43.15 14.04 3.40
N GLY A 336 42.41 13.05 2.89
CA GLY A 336 41.99 11.84 3.60
C GLY A 336 40.51 11.81 4.03
N MET A 337 39.77 12.91 3.90
CA MET A 337 38.33 12.98 4.21
C MET A 337 37.46 12.85 2.96
N ILE A 338 36.25 12.30 3.13
CA ILE A 338 35.20 12.19 2.11
C ILE A 338 34.13 13.25 2.41
N CYS A 339 33.60 13.93 1.39
CA CYS A 339 32.47 14.87 1.56
C CYS A 339 31.18 14.02 1.52
N PHE A 340 30.47 13.95 2.63
CA PHE A 340 29.20 13.25 2.75
C PHE A 340 28.05 14.25 2.60
N LEU A 341 26.99 13.82 1.92
CA LEU A 341 25.70 14.50 1.99
C LEU A 341 25.12 14.22 3.38
N THR A 342 25.01 15.24 4.23
CA THR A 342 24.34 15.09 5.53
C THR A 342 22.88 15.47 5.35
N LEU A 343 21.99 14.60 5.85
CA LEU A 343 20.54 14.55 5.59
C LEU A 343 19.79 15.90 5.62
N CYS A 344 18.71 15.90 4.84
CA CYS A 344 17.58 16.80 4.92
C CYS A 344 17.25 17.15 6.38
N ASN A 345 17.23 18.45 6.67
CA ASN A 345 17.03 19.05 7.99
C ASN A 345 16.12 18.24 8.93
N LYS A 346 16.61 17.89 10.13
CA LYS A 346 15.78 17.44 11.26
C LYS A 346 15.15 18.67 11.95
N PRO A 347 13.82 18.89 11.91
CA PRO A 347 13.18 19.83 12.82
C PRO A 347 12.96 19.17 14.19
N LYS A 348 12.82 19.99 15.24
CA LYS A 348 12.37 19.54 16.56
C LYS A 348 10.92 19.04 16.48
N PRO A 349 10.53 18.02 17.27
CA PRO A 349 9.27 17.32 17.10
C PRO A 349 8.07 18.22 17.44
N SER A 350 7.22 18.45 16.44
CA SER A 350 5.78 18.67 16.59
C SER A 350 5.06 17.56 15.81
N GLU A 351 4.03 16.97 16.43
CA GLU A 351 3.28 15.76 16.05
C GLU A 351 3.56 15.12 14.67
N PRO A 352 4.19 13.92 14.63
CA PRO A 352 4.56 13.28 13.38
C PRO A 352 3.37 12.60 12.66
N GLN A 353 3.23 12.82 11.35
CA GLN A 353 2.65 11.81 10.45
C GLN A 353 3.73 10.77 10.14
N VAL A 354 3.47 9.50 10.46
CA VAL A 354 4.41 8.40 10.22
C VAL A 354 4.23 7.92 8.78
N ILE A 355 5.31 7.92 7.99
CA ILE A 355 5.34 7.24 6.68
C ILE A 355 5.69 5.77 6.94
N ASN A 356 4.89 4.86 6.38
CA ASN A 356 5.06 3.42 6.56
C ASN A 356 6.15 2.89 5.61
N SER A 357 6.92 1.90 6.03
CA SER A 357 7.86 1.19 5.16
C SER A 357 7.47 -0.28 5.12
N PHE A 358 7.11 -0.76 3.93
CA PHE A 358 6.89 -2.18 3.65
C PHE A 358 8.18 -2.79 3.11
N ILE A 359 8.57 -3.93 3.69
CA ILE A 359 9.82 -4.61 3.41
C ILE A 359 9.48 -6.00 2.92
N ASN A 360 9.89 -6.34 1.69
CA ASN A 360 9.81 -7.71 1.21
C ASN A 360 11.13 -8.44 1.52
N ALA A 361 11.03 -9.65 2.07
CA ALA A 361 12.17 -10.51 2.37
C ALA A 361 11.92 -11.88 1.76
N ALA A 362 12.68 -12.21 0.70
CA ALA A 362 12.65 -13.54 0.11
C ALA A 362 13.27 -14.56 1.06
N GLY A 363 12.55 -15.64 1.39
CA GLY A 363 13.06 -16.71 2.25
C GLY A 363 12.29 -18.01 2.12
N GLU A 364 13.00 -19.12 1.90
CA GLU A 364 12.42 -20.47 1.90
C GLU A 364 11.94 -20.88 3.30
N PHE A 365 10.66 -21.23 3.43
CA PHE A 365 10.12 -21.76 4.69
C PHE A 365 10.70 -23.15 5.01
N ALA A 366 11.49 -23.24 6.08
CA ALA A 366 11.98 -24.51 6.61
C ALA A 366 10.81 -25.43 7.06
N LYS A 367 10.89 -26.72 6.69
CA LYS A 367 9.89 -27.75 7.02
C LYS A 367 9.61 -27.82 8.54
N PRO A 368 8.35 -27.97 8.98
CA PRO A 368 8.00 -27.99 10.39
C PRO A 368 8.59 -29.22 11.09
N LYS A 369 9.27 -28.99 12.23
CA LYS A 369 9.66 -30.06 13.16
C LYS A 369 8.42 -30.68 13.83
N PRO A 370 8.42 -31.99 14.12
CA PRO A 370 7.24 -32.68 14.64
C PRO A 370 6.87 -32.26 16.08
N LYS A 371 5.57 -32.24 16.31
CA LYS A 371 4.81 -31.79 17.49
C LYS A 371 5.39 -32.18 18.86
N ALA A 372 5.56 -31.19 19.73
CA ALA A 372 5.68 -31.40 21.18
C ALA A 372 4.31 -31.77 21.79
N LYS A 373 4.32 -32.67 22.78
CA LYS A 373 3.14 -33.24 23.45
C LYS A 373 2.35 -32.19 24.27
N PRO A 374 1.02 -32.36 24.45
CA PRO A 374 0.18 -31.38 25.14
C PRO A 374 0.44 -31.34 26.65
N LEU A 375 0.61 -30.12 27.18
CA LEU A 375 0.61 -29.83 28.62
C LEU A 375 -0.84 -29.82 29.15
N ARG A 376 -1.02 -30.39 30.35
CA ARG A 376 -2.32 -30.54 31.04
C ARG A 376 -2.92 -29.18 31.43
N LYS A 377 -4.24 -29.04 31.25
CA LYS A 377 -5.06 -27.93 31.77
C LYS A 377 -5.12 -27.96 33.31
N PRO A 378 -5.09 -26.82 34.02
CA PRO A 378 -5.50 -26.74 35.42
C PRO A 378 -7.04 -26.62 35.54
N GLN A 379 -7.63 -27.34 36.49
CA GLN A 379 -9.03 -27.21 36.93
C GLN A 379 -9.15 -26.11 38.00
N LEU A 380 -10.25 -25.34 37.98
CA LEU A 380 -10.70 -24.46 39.07
C LEU A 380 -12.05 -24.96 39.64
N PRO A 381 -12.30 -24.80 40.97
CA PRO A 381 -13.45 -25.38 41.68
C PRO A 381 -14.73 -24.49 41.68
N PRO A 382 -15.89 -24.99 42.18
CA PRO A 382 -17.22 -24.42 41.88
C PRO A 382 -17.83 -23.54 43.00
N GLY A 383 -18.75 -22.64 42.59
CA GLY A 383 -19.65 -21.83 43.41
C GLY A 383 -19.67 -20.38 42.91
N GLY A 384 -20.77 -19.66 42.67
CA GLY A 384 -22.19 -19.83 42.96
C GLY A 384 -22.74 -18.44 43.32
N ALA A 385 -23.58 -17.81 42.49
CA ALA A 385 -24.43 -16.68 42.86
C ALA A 385 -25.59 -16.50 41.86
N VAL A 386 -26.72 -16.09 42.40
CA VAL A 386 -28.09 -16.14 41.87
C VAL A 386 -28.46 -14.81 41.17
N ALA A 387 -29.24 -14.88 40.08
CA ALA A 387 -29.83 -13.73 39.39
C ALA A 387 -31.11 -13.23 40.07
N PRO A 388 -31.49 -11.93 39.97
CA PRO A 388 -32.86 -11.51 40.14
C PRO A 388 -33.60 -11.49 38.78
N GLU A 389 -34.75 -12.17 38.75
CA GLU A 389 -35.79 -12.02 37.72
C GLU A 389 -36.31 -10.58 37.66
N ILE A 390 -36.38 -10.02 36.45
CA ILE A 390 -37.23 -8.87 36.12
C ILE A 390 -38.31 -9.40 35.18
N VAL A 391 -39.57 -9.28 35.59
CA VAL A 391 -40.76 -9.60 34.79
C VAL A 391 -41.33 -8.30 34.23
N LEU A 392 -41.40 -8.17 32.90
CA LEU A 392 -42.19 -7.17 32.17
C LEU A 392 -42.64 -7.74 30.79
N PRO A 393 -43.67 -7.15 30.14
CA PRO A 393 -44.88 -7.87 29.73
C PRO A 393 -44.88 -8.40 28.28
N GLN A 394 -45.74 -9.40 28.08
CA GLN A 394 -46.06 -10.03 26.79
C GLN A 394 -46.60 -9.01 25.77
N ASN A 395 -45.74 -8.61 24.82
CA ASN A 395 -45.99 -8.36 23.38
C ASN A 395 -44.78 -7.64 22.76
N ALA A 396 -43.74 -8.43 22.46
CA ALA A 396 -42.63 -8.20 21.51
C ALA A 396 -43.09 -7.55 20.17
N ASP A 397 -42.31 -6.81 19.36
CA ASP A 397 -40.89 -6.45 19.31
C ASP A 397 -40.70 -5.51 18.10
N MET A 398 -40.62 -4.18 18.25
CA MET A 398 -40.23 -3.27 17.14
C MET A 398 -39.67 -1.94 17.69
N MET A 399 -38.41 -1.60 17.39
CA MET A 399 -37.82 -0.29 17.74
C MET A 399 -36.90 0.26 16.64
N PHE A 400 -36.84 1.60 16.55
CA PHE A 400 -36.01 2.36 15.60
C PHE A 400 -34.78 2.94 16.32
N SER A 401 -33.63 3.06 15.65
CA SER A 401 -32.37 3.57 16.25
C SER A 401 -31.54 4.41 15.27
N CYS A 402 -30.84 5.45 15.74
CA CYS A 402 -30.00 6.34 14.91
C CYS A 402 -28.56 5.82 14.79
N GLY A 403 -27.94 5.92 13.60
CA GLY A 403 -26.53 5.57 13.38
C GLY A 403 -25.95 6.22 12.12
N LEU A 404 -24.62 6.23 11.97
CA LEU A 404 -23.95 6.72 10.74
C LEU A 404 -24.10 5.73 9.57
N ASN A 405 -24.20 4.45 9.89
CA ASN A 405 -24.53 3.34 9.02
C ASN A 405 -25.18 2.23 9.86
N PHE A 406 -25.66 1.15 9.24
CA PHE A 406 -26.36 0.07 9.94
C PHE A 406 -25.51 -0.59 11.05
N GLN A 407 -24.18 -0.64 10.92
CA GLN A 407 -23.27 -1.21 11.92
C GLN A 407 -23.07 -0.31 13.15
N HIS A 408 -23.35 0.99 13.03
CA HIS A 408 -23.22 1.97 14.12
C HIS A 408 -24.53 2.23 14.90
N ALA A 409 -25.63 1.52 14.59
CA ALA A 409 -26.85 1.58 15.39
C ALA A 409 -26.70 0.65 16.60
N GLU A 410 -26.12 1.14 17.70
CA GLU A 410 -25.52 0.28 18.73
C GLU A 410 -26.49 -0.32 19.76
N THR A 411 -27.74 0.15 19.90
CA THR A 411 -28.68 -0.45 20.88
C THR A 411 -30.17 -0.29 20.51
N CYS A 412 -30.96 -1.29 20.91
CA CYS A 412 -32.41 -1.23 20.99
C CYS A 412 -32.82 -0.35 22.18
N GLY A 413 -33.35 0.87 21.94
CA GLY A 413 -33.90 1.68 23.04
C GLY A 413 -33.90 3.21 22.87
N VAL A 414 -33.30 3.79 21.83
CA VAL A 414 -33.44 5.22 21.56
C VAL A 414 -34.66 5.45 20.68
N LEU A 415 -35.83 5.56 21.32
CA LEU A 415 -37.08 5.89 20.63
C LEU A 415 -36.94 7.25 19.94
N CYS A 416 -37.03 7.25 18.60
CA CYS A 416 -37.32 8.45 17.81
C CYS A 416 -38.76 8.89 18.17
N PRO A 417 -38.97 9.90 19.02
CA PRO A 417 -40.29 10.15 19.60
C PRO A 417 -41.33 10.56 18.55
N ASN A 418 -40.87 11.06 17.38
CA ASN A 418 -41.74 11.55 16.31
C ASN A 418 -41.46 10.93 14.92
N GLY A 419 -40.61 9.88 14.84
CA GLY A 419 -40.28 9.21 13.57
C GLY A 419 -39.31 9.98 12.67
N LEU A 420 -38.34 9.27 12.06
CA LEU A 420 -37.38 9.62 10.98
C LEU A 420 -36.59 10.95 11.00
N GLU A 421 -36.96 11.95 11.80
CA GLU A 421 -36.38 13.31 11.75
C GLU A 421 -35.52 13.68 12.97
N ASP A 422 -35.45 12.84 14.01
CA ASP A 422 -34.76 13.16 15.27
C ASP A 422 -33.32 12.63 15.38
N CYS A 423 -32.71 12.17 14.28
CA CYS A 423 -31.29 11.78 14.31
C CYS A 423 -30.39 13.03 14.19
N PRO A 424 -29.31 13.12 14.99
CA PRO A 424 -28.31 14.18 14.85
C PRO A 424 -27.81 14.33 13.40
N PRO A 425 -27.44 15.55 12.95
CA PRO A 425 -26.98 15.77 11.59
C PRO A 425 -25.86 14.79 11.19
N GLY A 426 -26.07 14.07 10.09
CA GLY A 426 -25.13 13.04 9.60
C GLY A 426 -25.50 11.61 9.98
N GLN A 427 -26.55 11.37 10.78
CA GLN A 427 -27.02 10.03 11.13
C GLN A 427 -28.36 9.70 10.46
N PHE A 428 -28.60 8.41 10.24
CA PHE A 428 -29.80 7.83 9.64
C PHE A 428 -30.55 6.99 10.68
N CYS A 429 -31.87 6.94 10.55
CA CYS A 429 -32.75 6.12 11.38
C CYS A 429 -32.89 4.72 10.77
N PHE A 430 -32.52 3.68 11.51
CA PHE A 430 -32.56 2.28 11.09
C PHE A 430 -33.63 1.49 11.84
N TRP A 431 -34.28 0.58 11.13
CA TRP A 431 -35.24 -0.36 11.69
C TRP A 431 -34.52 -1.61 12.20
N LEU A 432 -34.78 -2.00 13.44
CA LEU A 432 -34.16 -3.16 14.08
C LEU A 432 -35.23 -4.07 14.69
N GLU A 433 -35.15 -5.37 14.37
CA GLU A 433 -35.95 -6.41 14.99
C GLU A 433 -35.24 -6.87 16.27
N CYS A 434 -35.62 -6.26 17.41
CA CYS A 434 -35.04 -6.56 18.71
C CYS A 434 -35.70 -7.82 19.27
N LYS A 435 -34.96 -8.89 19.53
CA LYS A 435 -35.47 -10.01 20.36
C LYS A 435 -35.25 -9.68 21.84
N ASP A 436 -35.95 -10.39 22.73
CA ASP A 436 -36.10 -10.22 24.20
C ASP A 436 -34.84 -9.94 25.08
N ASP A 437 -33.65 -9.66 24.51
CA ASP A 437 -32.42 -9.29 25.22
C ASP A 437 -31.77 -8.02 24.60
N PRO A 438 -31.55 -6.89 25.34
CA PRO A 438 -31.29 -5.59 24.73
C PRO A 438 -29.91 -5.37 24.05
N VAL A 439 -29.08 -6.40 23.88
CA VAL A 439 -27.65 -6.22 23.50
C VAL A 439 -27.20 -7.03 22.29
N THR A 440 -28.07 -7.80 21.64
CA THR A 440 -27.67 -8.54 20.43
C THR A 440 -28.77 -8.56 19.37
N ALA A 441 -28.69 -7.65 18.39
CA ALA A 441 -29.39 -7.84 17.13
C ALA A 441 -28.64 -8.90 16.31
N SER A 442 -29.21 -10.09 16.17
CA SER A 442 -28.65 -11.15 15.33
C SER A 442 -29.04 -10.93 13.86
N LEU A 443 -28.06 -10.93 12.96
CA LEU A 443 -28.23 -10.91 11.51
C LEU A 443 -28.82 -12.24 11.02
N SER A 444 -30.12 -12.45 11.22
CA SER A 444 -30.80 -13.66 10.74
C SER A 444 -32.24 -13.38 10.32
N SER A 445 -32.42 -12.59 9.26
CA SER A 445 -33.26 -12.95 8.10
C SER A 445 -33.33 -11.73 7.17
N LEU A 446 -32.82 -11.87 5.95
CA LEU A 446 -33.22 -11.01 4.84
C LEU A 446 -33.92 -11.93 3.85
N THR A 447 -35.25 -11.96 3.90
CA THR A 447 -36.04 -12.44 2.75
C THR A 447 -35.90 -11.43 1.63
N ALA A 448 -35.50 -11.91 0.47
CA ALA A 448 -35.30 -11.14 -0.75
C ALA A 448 -36.54 -10.33 -1.15
N GLY A 449 -36.47 -9.01 -1.03
CA GLY A 449 -37.25 -8.08 -1.83
C GLY A 449 -36.41 -7.69 -3.05
N GLY A 450 -37.04 -7.61 -4.23
CA GLY A 450 -36.37 -7.27 -5.50
C GLY A 450 -35.59 -5.95 -5.45
N PRO A 451 -34.80 -5.67 -6.50
CA PRO A 451 -33.91 -4.52 -6.48
C PRO A 451 -34.77 -3.24 -6.36
N MET A 452 -34.39 -2.35 -5.44
CA MET A 452 -35.05 -1.06 -5.21
C MET A 452 -34.11 0.06 -5.66
N VAL A 453 -34.68 1.15 -6.16
CA VAL A 453 -33.94 2.37 -6.51
C VAL A 453 -34.45 3.51 -5.63
N SER A 454 -33.50 4.28 -5.08
CA SER A 454 -33.80 5.51 -4.35
C SER A 454 -34.02 6.67 -5.33
N THR A 455 -35.15 7.34 -5.22
CA THR A 455 -35.50 8.54 -6.00
C THR A 455 -36.06 9.62 -5.07
N PHE A 456 -35.98 10.88 -5.48
CA PHE A 456 -36.45 12.02 -4.69
C PHE A 456 -37.73 12.59 -5.28
N GLN A 457 -38.81 12.64 -4.50
CA GLN A 457 -40.15 13.05 -4.95
C GLN A 457 -40.77 14.13 -4.05
N CYS A 458 -41.58 15.01 -4.65
CA CYS A 458 -42.26 16.10 -3.95
C CYS A 458 -43.60 15.65 -3.33
N GLY A 459 -43.85 16.03 -2.07
CA GLY A 459 -45.14 15.81 -1.38
C GLY A 459 -45.31 16.71 -0.15
N SER A 460 -46.52 16.79 0.43
CA SER A 460 -46.69 17.50 1.72
C SER A 460 -46.40 16.56 2.90
N THR A 461 -46.43 15.25 2.67
CA THR A 461 -45.96 14.19 3.57
C THR A 461 -45.22 13.11 2.77
N ARG A 462 -44.44 12.25 3.45
CA ARG A 462 -43.72 11.14 2.80
C ARG A 462 -44.65 10.15 2.09
N ASP A 463 -45.79 9.84 2.70
CA ASP A 463 -46.80 8.95 2.08
C ASP A 463 -47.41 9.58 0.84
N GLU A 464 -47.63 10.90 0.87
CA GLU A 464 -48.12 11.64 -0.29
C GLU A 464 -47.06 11.67 -1.40
N ALA A 465 -45.78 11.86 -1.06
CA ALA A 465 -44.66 11.82 -1.99
C ALA A 465 -44.56 10.46 -2.73
N MET A 466 -44.73 9.32 -2.05
CA MET A 466 -44.75 7.99 -2.70
C MET A 466 -45.88 7.80 -3.72
N THR A 467 -46.95 8.59 -3.61
CA THR A 467 -48.08 8.56 -4.56
C THR A 467 -48.01 9.64 -5.63
N CYS A 468 -47.16 10.67 -5.45
CA CYS A 468 -47.00 11.79 -6.37
C CYS A 468 -45.75 11.61 -7.24
N SER A 469 -45.92 11.47 -8.54
CA SER A 469 -44.81 11.21 -9.48
C SER A 469 -43.98 12.45 -9.87
N GLU A 470 -43.98 13.52 -9.05
CA GLU A 470 -43.26 14.76 -9.34
C GLU A 470 -41.83 14.65 -8.78
N GLU A 471 -40.84 14.51 -9.67
CA GLU A 471 -39.44 14.34 -9.29
C GLU A 471 -38.79 15.65 -8.83
N CYS A 472 -37.97 15.58 -7.80
CA CYS A 472 -37.15 16.71 -7.40
C CYS A 472 -36.00 16.87 -8.42
N GLY A 473 -36.00 17.97 -9.17
CA GLY A 473 -34.89 18.32 -10.05
C GLY A 473 -33.59 18.60 -9.27
N ALA A 474 -32.49 18.86 -9.99
CA ALA A 474 -31.14 19.08 -9.44
C ALA A 474 -31.01 20.21 -8.39
N SER A 475 -32.05 21.03 -8.19
CA SER A 475 -32.09 22.12 -7.22
C SER A 475 -32.92 21.83 -5.96
N TRP A 476 -33.49 20.64 -5.78
CA TRP A 476 -34.36 20.28 -4.63
C TRP A 476 -35.59 21.18 -4.45
N GLN A 477 -36.01 21.88 -5.50
CA GLN A 477 -37.10 22.86 -5.42
C GLN A 477 -38.43 22.22 -5.80
N CYS A 478 -39.31 22.03 -4.82
CA CYS A 478 -40.71 21.65 -5.02
C CYS A 478 -41.62 22.89 -5.11
N THR A 479 -42.84 22.69 -5.61
CA THR A 479 -43.90 23.73 -5.60
C THR A 479 -44.25 24.16 -4.17
N GLU A 480 -44.70 25.41 -4.02
CA GLU A 480 -44.91 26.06 -2.72
C GLU A 480 -45.83 25.23 -1.80
N GLY A 481 -45.31 24.81 -0.63
CA GLY A 481 -46.01 23.98 0.35
C GLY A 481 -45.72 22.48 0.28
N LYS A 482 -44.82 22.02 -0.61
CA LYS A 482 -44.34 20.64 -0.67
C LYS A 482 -42.85 20.57 -0.34
N ASP A 483 -42.44 19.46 0.28
CA ASP A 483 -41.05 19.12 0.57
C ASP A 483 -40.59 17.95 -0.30
N CYS A 484 -39.27 17.80 -0.42
CA CYS A 484 -38.65 16.73 -1.20
C CYS A 484 -38.28 15.55 -0.29
N TYR A 485 -38.77 14.36 -0.60
CA TYR A 485 -38.56 13.15 0.20
C TYR A 485 -37.79 12.09 -0.58
N ASN A 486 -36.84 11.42 0.09
CA ASN A 486 -36.22 10.20 -0.43
C ASN A 486 -37.20 9.03 -0.32
N VAL A 487 -37.63 8.54 -1.48
CA VAL A 487 -38.53 7.40 -1.59
C VAL A 487 -37.79 6.22 -2.20
N GLN A 488 -37.92 5.05 -1.57
CA GLN A 488 -37.45 3.80 -2.14
C GLN A 488 -38.58 3.21 -2.95
N CYS A 489 -38.39 3.18 -4.27
CA CYS A 489 -39.33 2.57 -5.19
C CYS A 489 -38.78 1.20 -5.60
N PRO A 490 -39.61 0.15 -5.66
CA PRO A 490 -39.22 -1.09 -6.32
C PRO A 490 -38.96 -0.83 -7.81
N LEU A 491 -37.93 -1.48 -8.39
CA LEU A 491 -37.60 -1.39 -9.82
C LEU A 491 -38.70 -1.94 -10.73
#